data_AF-A0A966UNG5-F1
#
_entry.id   AF-A0A966UNG5-F1
#
_cell.length_a   1.000
_cell.length_b   1.000
_cell.length_c   1.000
_cell.angle_alpha   90.00
_cell.angle_beta   90.00
_cell.angle_gamma   90.00
#
_symmetry.space_group_name_H-M   'P 1'
#
loop_
_entity.id
_entity.type
_entity.pdbx_description
1 polymer ?
#
loop_
_entity_poly.entity_id
_entity_poly.type
_entity_poly.pdbx_seq_one_letter_code
_entity_poly.pdbx_strand_id
1 'polypeptide(L)'
;MSLSILYKEDDNGYLALSYEPFLQKTIMHIEFKKWNLQECRRYRELWVVIKKCLKEKGITELYSLCDSDKEVKFNKFWGFKDTGYKAQTDSGIKFILKLEL
;
A
#
# COMPACT_ATOMS: atom_id res chain seq x y z
N MET A 1 11.90 -9.13 7.34
CA MET A 1 10.43 -8.94 7.21
C MET A 1 9.89 -10.00 6.26
N SER A 2 8.81 -10.69 6.60
CA SER A 2 8.15 -11.61 5.66
C SER A 2 7.16 -10.81 4.80
N LEU A 3 7.26 -10.96 3.48
CA LEU A 3 6.37 -10.32 2.52
C LEU A 3 5.28 -11.31 2.11
N SER A 4 4.02 -10.98 2.38
CA SER A 4 2.86 -11.78 2.02
C SER A 4 2.21 -11.20 0.76
N ILE A 5 2.44 -11.86 -0.37
CA ILE A 5 1.96 -11.39 -1.68
C ILE A 5 0.45 -11.67 -1.78
N LEU A 6 -0.33 -10.62 -2.00
CA LEU A 6 -1.77 -10.73 -2.27
C LEU A 6 -2.05 -10.89 -3.77
N TYR A 7 -1.24 -10.23 -4.59
CA TYR A 7 -1.38 -10.21 -6.03
C TYR A 7 -0.02 -9.95 -6.67
N LYS A 8 0.29 -10.63 -7.77
CA LYS A 8 1.52 -10.38 -8.54
C LYS A 8 1.24 -10.68 -10.02
N GLU A 9 1.72 -9.79 -10.87
CA GLU A 9 1.85 -10.01 -12.32
C GLU A 9 3.33 -10.02 -12.65
N ASP A 10 3.78 -11.03 -13.39
CA ASP A 10 5.20 -11.28 -13.64
C ASP A 10 5.96 -10.04 -14.15
N ASP A 11 5.32 -9.23 -15.00
CA ASP A 11 5.95 -8.05 -15.62
C ASP A 11 5.31 -6.70 -15.28
N ASN A 12 4.28 -6.67 -14.42
CA ASN A 12 3.42 -5.49 -14.32
C ASN A 12 3.25 -4.94 -12.90
N GLY A 13 3.66 -5.68 -11.89
CA GLY A 13 3.63 -5.19 -10.51
C GLY A 13 3.09 -6.19 -9.51
N TYR A 14 2.93 -5.74 -8.27
CA TYR A 14 2.43 -6.56 -7.18
C TYR A 14 1.72 -5.73 -6.11
N LEU A 15 0.87 -6.42 -5.34
CA LEU A 15 0.31 -5.98 -4.08
C LEU A 15 0.74 -6.95 -3.01
N ALA A 16 1.34 -6.46 -1.94
CA ALA A 16 1.79 -7.29 -0.84
C ALA A 16 1.62 -6.62 0.51
N LEU A 17 1.60 -7.43 1.55
CA LEU A 17 1.60 -6.99 2.94
C LEU A 17 2.91 -7.37 3.61
N SER A 18 3.39 -6.52 4.49
CA SER A 18 4.38 -6.89 5.49
C SER A 18 3.94 -6.35 6.84
N TYR A 19 4.41 -6.99 7.92
CA TYR A 19 4.33 -6.39 9.24
C TYR A 19 5.59 -5.58 9.49
N GLU A 20 5.45 -4.31 9.88
CA GLU A 20 6.55 -3.44 10.32
C GLU A 20 6.62 -3.47 11.86
N PRO A 21 7.59 -4.19 12.45
CA PRO A 21 7.68 -4.35 13.89
C PRO A 21 7.85 -3.04 14.63
N PHE A 22 8.59 -2.07 14.06
CA PHE A 22 8.84 -0.79 14.70
C PHE A 22 7.55 0.02 14.91
N LEU A 23 6.68 0.03 13.90
CA LEU A 23 5.39 0.72 13.98
C LEU A 23 4.31 -0.15 14.62
N GLN A 24 4.54 -1.46 14.74
CA GLN A 24 3.54 -2.47 15.09
C GLN A 24 2.32 -2.42 14.16
N LYS A 25 2.54 -2.14 12.88
CA LYS A 25 1.49 -1.95 11.87
C LYS A 25 1.69 -2.83 10.66
N THR A 26 0.57 -3.16 10.01
CA THR A 26 0.55 -3.81 8.70
C THR A 26 0.79 -2.78 7.60
N ILE A 27 1.85 -2.98 6.83
CA ILE A 27 2.25 -2.14 5.71
C ILE A 27 1.76 -2.77 4.41
N MET A 28 1.09 -1.97 3.59
CA MET A 28 0.71 -2.30 2.22
C MET A 28 1.79 -1.81 1.26
N HIS A 29 2.22 -2.70 0.38
CA HIS A 29 3.16 -2.41 -0.71
C HIS A 29 2.38 -2.47 -2.02
N ILE A 30 2.35 -1.35 -2.75
CA ILE A 30 1.67 -1.23 -4.04
C ILE A 30 2.70 -0.82 -5.08
N GLU A 31 2.98 -1.69 -6.03
CA GLU A 31 3.84 -1.39 -7.17
C GLU A 31 3.13 -1.78 -8.46
N PHE A 32 2.92 -0.83 -9.37
CA PHE A 32 2.39 -1.08 -10.71
C PHE A 32 3.28 -0.39 -11.75
N LYS A 33 3.74 -1.15 -12.74
CA LYS A 33 4.69 -0.68 -13.75
C LYS A 33 3.99 -0.11 -14.98
N LYS A 34 2.95 -0.76 -15.50
CA LYS A 34 2.16 -0.23 -16.64
C LYS A 34 0.98 0.57 -16.10
N TRP A 35 0.87 1.80 -16.59
CA TRP A 35 -0.16 2.74 -16.15
C TRP A 35 -0.86 3.38 -17.35
N ASN A 36 -1.85 2.67 -17.90
CA ASN A 36 -2.79 3.21 -18.88
C ASN A 36 -4.22 3.23 -18.31
N LEU A 37 -5.17 3.84 -19.02
CA LEU A 37 -6.55 3.98 -18.54
C LEU A 37 -7.25 2.64 -18.28
N GLN A 38 -6.98 1.63 -19.12
CA GLN A 38 -7.57 0.30 -18.98
C GLN A 38 -7.02 -0.43 -17.76
N GLU A 39 -5.70 -0.41 -17.59
CA GLU A 39 -5.01 -1.01 -16.43
C GLU A 39 -5.44 -0.35 -15.12
N CYS A 40 -5.54 0.98 -15.12
CA CYS A 40 -6.01 1.73 -13.96
C CYS A 40 -7.43 1.34 -13.53
N ARG A 41 -8.35 1.11 -14.48
CA ARG A 41 -9.70 0.61 -14.18
C ARG A 41 -9.66 -0.80 -13.58
N ARG A 42 -8.90 -1.71 -14.20
CA ARG A 42 -8.72 -3.09 -13.74
C ARG A 42 -8.16 -3.16 -12.33
N TYR A 43 -7.14 -2.36 -12.02
CA TYR A 43 -6.56 -2.29 -10.69
C TYR A 43 -7.52 -1.70 -9.65
N ARG A 44 -8.41 -0.76 -10.02
CA ARG A 44 -9.45 -0.27 -9.11
C ARG A 44 -10.46 -1.36 -8.74
N GLU A 45 -10.86 -2.19 -9.69
CA GLU A 45 -11.75 -3.33 -9.43
C GLU A 45 -11.09 -4.34 -8.51
N LEU A 46 -9.83 -4.70 -8.81
CA LEU A 46 -9.03 -5.58 -7.95
C LEU A 46 -8.87 -5.01 -6.53
N TRP A 47 -8.64 -3.70 -6.42
CA TRP A 47 -8.50 -3.01 -5.14
C TRP A 47 -9.76 -3.13 -4.27
N VAL A 48 -10.95 -3.03 -4.87
CA VAL A 48 -12.21 -3.24 -4.14
C VAL A 48 -12.28 -4.65 -3.55
N VAL A 49 -11.92 -5.67 -4.34
CA VAL A 49 -11.90 -7.07 -3.89
C VAL A 49 -10.89 -7.26 -2.76
N ILE A 50 -9.68 -6.74 -2.90
CA ILE A 50 -8.62 -6.86 -1.89
C ILE A 50 -9.04 -6.23 -0.57
N LYS A 51 -9.56 -5.00 -0.59
CA LYS A 51 -10.04 -4.34 0.65
C LYS A 51 -11.11 -5.17 1.36
N LYS A 52 -12.04 -5.77 0.61
CA LYS A 52 -13.07 -6.65 1.16
C LYS A 52 -12.45 -7.89 1.82
N CYS A 53 -11.55 -8.58 1.12
CA CYS A 53 -10.88 -9.78 1.66
C CYS A 53 -10.04 -9.46 2.91
N LEU A 54 -9.38 -8.31 2.96
CA LEU A 54 -8.61 -7.89 4.13
C LEU A 54 -9.50 -7.59 5.32
N LYS A 55 -10.66 -6.94 5.10
CA LYS A 55 -11.67 -6.69 6.13
C LYS A 55 -12.24 -8.00 6.68
N GLU A 56 -12.53 -8.97 5.82
CA GLU A 56 -13.00 -10.32 6.22
C GLU A 56 -11.95 -11.08 7.02
N LYS A 57 -10.66 -10.80 6.81
CA LYS A 57 -9.54 -11.33 7.62
C LYS A 57 -9.30 -10.56 8.92
N GLY A 58 -10.16 -9.60 9.26
CA GLY A 58 -10.06 -8.81 10.50
C GLY A 58 -9.08 -7.65 10.44
N ILE A 59 -8.53 -7.31 9.27
CA ILE A 59 -7.67 -6.14 9.10
C ILE A 59 -8.57 -4.92 8.92
N THR A 60 -8.46 -3.96 9.85
CA THR A 60 -9.30 -2.75 9.87
C THR A 60 -8.56 -1.52 9.35
N GLU A 61 -7.22 -1.53 9.40
CA GLU A 61 -6.37 -0.44 8.94
C GLU A 61 -5.10 -0.97 8.27
N LEU A 62 -4.65 -0.23 7.27
CA LEU A 62 -3.39 -0.46 6.55
C LEU A 62 -2.57 0.81 6.58
N TYR A 63 -1.24 0.65 6.56
CA TYR A 63 -0.30 1.75 6.49
C TYR A 63 0.54 1.64 5.23
N SER A 64 1.09 2.76 4.78
CA SER A 64 2.08 2.81 3.71
C SER A 64 3.24 3.69 4.16
N LEU A 65 4.45 3.26 3.85
CA LEU A 65 5.67 4.03 4.05
C LEU A 65 6.16 4.52 2.69
N CYS A 66 6.17 5.83 2.49
CA CYS A 66 6.56 6.44 1.23
C CYS A 66 7.88 7.18 1.39
N ASP A 67 8.80 7.01 0.45
CA ASP A 67 10.10 7.68 0.42
C ASP A 67 10.05 9.02 -0.33
N SER A 68 9.00 9.24 -1.12
CA SER A 68 8.89 10.42 -1.98
C SER A 68 7.47 11.00 -2.06
N ASP A 69 7.36 12.30 -2.38
CA ASP A 69 6.07 12.95 -2.64
C ASP A 69 5.29 12.29 -3.81
N LYS A 70 6.01 11.66 -4.75
CA LYS A 70 5.41 10.91 -5.85
C LYS A 70 4.66 9.68 -5.32
N GLU A 71 5.29 8.91 -4.44
CA GLU A 71 4.65 7.78 -3.78
C GLU A 71 3.50 8.21 -2.86
N VAL A 72 3.63 9.36 -2.18
CA VAL A 72 2.54 9.94 -1.38
C VAL A 72 1.31 10.21 -2.26
N LYS A 73 1.50 10.87 -3.40
CA LYS A 73 0.40 11.14 -4.36
C LYS A 73 -0.21 9.85 -4.91
N PHE A 74 0.63 8.87 -5.23
CA PHE A 74 0.18 7.57 -5.73
C PHE A 74 -0.61 6.79 -4.67
N ASN A 75 -0.16 6.74 -3.42
CA ASN A 75 -0.91 6.08 -2.35
C ASN A 75 -2.21 6.82 -2.01
N LYS A 76 -2.22 8.17 -2.08
CA LYS A 76 -3.46 8.96 -1.94
C LYS A 76 -4.50 8.61 -3.01
N PHE A 77 -4.08 8.27 -4.23
CA PHE A 77 -4.98 7.79 -5.28
C PHE A 77 -5.71 6.48 -4.89
N TRP A 78 -5.05 5.62 -4.10
CA TRP A 78 -5.63 4.37 -3.60
C TRP A 78 -6.49 4.55 -2.33
N GLY A 79 -6.65 5.80 -1.87
CA GLY A 79 -7.48 6.16 -0.72
C GLY A 79 -6.71 6.30 0.59
N PHE A 80 -5.38 6.13 0.57
CA PHE A 80 -4.57 6.39 1.76
C PHE A 80 -4.60 7.88 2.10
N LYS A 81 -4.69 8.18 3.40
CA LYS A 81 -4.70 9.53 3.96
C LYS A 81 -3.39 9.80 4.67
N ASP A 82 -2.97 11.04 4.61
CA ASP A 82 -1.80 11.51 5.34
C ASP A 82 -2.03 11.39 6.84
N THR A 83 -1.06 10.87 7.58
CA THR A 83 -1.15 10.84 9.04
C THR A 83 -0.55 12.09 9.69
N GLY A 84 0.20 12.90 8.93
CA GLY A 84 1.02 14.00 9.46
C GLY A 84 2.31 13.54 10.14
N TYR A 85 2.50 12.23 10.34
CA TYR A 85 3.71 11.66 10.94
C TYR A 85 4.70 11.18 9.89
N LYS A 86 5.98 11.20 10.27
CA LYS A 86 7.08 10.65 9.49
C LYS A 86 7.87 9.67 10.35
N ALA A 87 8.31 8.57 9.76
CA ALA A 87 9.21 7.62 10.42
C ALA A 87 10.65 7.96 10.02
N GLN A 88 11.54 8.11 11.00
CA GLN A 88 12.97 8.14 10.74
C GLN A 88 13.49 6.71 10.74
N THR A 89 14.06 6.29 9.62
CA THR A 89 14.64 4.96 9.41
C THR A 89 16.12 5.09 9.05
N ASP A 90 16.87 4.01 9.10
CA ASP A 90 18.28 3.97 8.67
C ASP A 90 18.45 4.36 7.19
N SER A 91 17.38 4.19 6.38
CA SER A 91 17.33 4.57 4.97
C SER A 91 16.85 6.01 4.73
N GLY A 92 16.52 6.76 5.79
CA GLY A 92 16.02 8.13 5.72
C GLY A 92 14.62 8.32 6.29
N ILE A 93 14.04 9.48 6.01
CA ILE A 93 12.71 9.88 6.49
C ILE A 93 11.64 9.33 5.54
N LYS A 94 10.70 8.55 6.08
CA LYS A 94 9.54 8.02 5.35
C LYS A 94 8.27 8.73 5.78
N PHE A 95 7.42 9.08 4.82
CA PHE A 95 6.07 9.57 5.07
C PHE A 95 5.14 8.41 5.42
N ILE A 96 4.31 8.59 6.45
CA ILE A 96 3.36 7.56 6.87
C ILE A 96 1.97 7.94 6.38
N LEU A 97 1.37 7.06 5.56
CA LEU A 97 -0.05 7.17 5.23
C LEU A 97 -0.84 6.02 5.84
N LYS A 98 -2.14 6.25 6.07
CA LYS A 98 -3.10 5.30 6.62
C LYS A 98 -4.30 5.13 5.69
N LEU A 99 -4.76 3.91 5.53
CA LEU A 99 -6.05 3.57 4.92
C LEU A 99 -6.92 2.82 5.94
N GLU A 100 -8.15 3.28 6.10
CA GLU A 100 -9.19 2.58 6.87
C GLU A 100 -10.03 1.72 5.89
N LEU A 101 -10.28 0.46 6.27
CA LEU A 101 -10.91 -0.56 5.42
C LEU A 101 -12.42 -0.75 5.67
#